data_AF-A0A9W8D787-F1
#
_entry.id   AF-A0A9W8D787-F1
#
_cell.length_a   1.000
_cell.length_b   1.000
_cell.length_c   1.000
_cell.angle_alpha   90.00
_cell.angle_beta   90.00
_cell.angle_gamma   90.00
#
_symmetry.space_group_name_H-M   'P 1'
#
loop_
_entity.id
_entity.type
_entity.pdbx_description
1 polymer ?
#
loop_
_entity_poly.entity_id
_entity_poly.type
_entity_poly.pdbx_seq_one_letter_code
_entity_poly.pdbx_strand_id
1 'polypeptide(L)'
;MVISTKAQREGDASSDTPVTQWLDAPTEDSVKTVVTYMLEHPSQSISSTHIVATAKAFKQLADMCRDPDVRTRLADGALAAASSLLLERVVAELGPGTEQSNGHAEHVFLLVQVLRCICNQSADTDAARTQLLEHGGTAALARALSIDDVWRQPVPVAQAAFGAVLNVSLDHKLCTQALVDA
;
A
#
# COMPACT_ATOMS: atom_id res chain seq x y z
N MET A 1 21.60 31.24 47.34
CA MET A 1 20.45 30.40 47.72
C MET A 1 19.61 30.25 46.47
N VAL A 2 19.53 29.01 45.94
CA VAL A 2 18.98 28.66 44.62
C VAL A 2 17.64 27.96 44.82
N ILE A 3 16.57 28.46 44.20
CA ILE A 3 15.34 27.73 43.81
C ILE A 3 14.78 28.55 42.62
N SER A 4 14.99 28.26 41.33
CA SER A 4 14.59 27.12 40.50
C SER A 4 13.11 26.73 40.62
N THR A 5 12.26 27.32 39.77
CA THR A 5 10.98 26.73 39.38
C THR A 5 10.88 26.76 37.86
N LYS A 6 11.32 25.65 37.24
CA LYS A 6 10.91 25.24 35.91
C LYS A 6 9.39 25.11 35.92
N ALA A 7 8.69 25.95 35.16
CA ALA A 7 7.37 25.60 34.69
C ALA A 7 7.53 24.45 33.69
N GLN A 8 7.21 23.24 34.14
CA GLN A 8 6.96 22.09 33.27
C GLN A 8 5.83 22.49 32.31
N ARG A 9 6.18 22.78 31.06
CA ARG A 9 5.30 22.46 29.96
C ARG A 9 5.30 20.93 29.90
N GLU A 10 4.23 20.34 30.41
CA GLU A 10 3.85 18.98 30.07
C GLU A 10 3.78 18.95 28.54
N GLY A 11 4.80 18.32 27.95
CA GLY A 11 4.74 17.94 26.56
C GLY A 11 3.64 16.91 26.45
N ASP A 12 2.65 17.19 25.61
CA ASP A 12 1.86 16.16 24.96
C ASP A 12 2.85 15.13 24.42
N ALA A 13 2.92 13.99 25.10
CA ALA A 13 3.64 12.83 24.64
C ALA A 13 2.96 12.40 23.33
N SER A 14 3.60 12.73 22.22
CA SER A 14 3.10 12.46 20.88
C SER A 14 2.79 10.97 20.73
N SER A 15 1.55 10.69 20.34
CA SER A 15 1.04 9.40 19.88
C SER A 15 1.73 8.87 18.60
N ASP A 16 2.74 9.57 18.08
CA ASP A 16 3.39 9.31 16.79
C ASP A 16 4.58 8.33 16.85
N THR A 17 4.79 7.67 17.99
CA THR A 17 6.04 6.94 18.25
C THR A 17 6.17 5.53 17.61
N PRO A 18 5.20 4.89 16.92
CA PRO A 18 5.50 3.59 16.27
C PRO A 18 6.27 3.72 14.95
N VAL A 19 6.08 4.81 14.18
CA VAL A 19 6.38 4.80 12.73
C VAL A 19 7.81 5.18 12.39
N THR A 20 8.43 6.05 13.19
CA THR A 20 9.78 6.55 12.91
C THR A 20 10.85 5.47 13.01
N GLN A 21 10.60 4.37 13.73
CA GLN A 21 11.49 3.19 13.76
C GLN A 21 11.37 2.29 12.50
N TRP A 22 10.41 2.53 11.60
CA TRP A 22 10.20 1.73 10.38
C TRP A 22 11.19 2.06 9.24
N LEU A 23 12.10 3.03 9.46
CA LEU A 23 12.93 3.59 8.40
C LEU A 23 14.24 2.83 8.12
N ASP A 24 14.74 2.02 9.04
CA ASP A 24 16.13 1.51 8.98
C ASP A 24 16.32 0.10 8.38
N ALA A 25 15.28 -0.74 8.37
CA ALA A 25 15.16 -1.92 7.50
C ALA A 25 13.84 -2.59 7.86
N PRO A 26 12.88 -2.75 6.94
CA PRO A 26 11.66 -3.44 7.29
C PRO A 26 11.99 -4.92 7.58
N THR A 27 11.60 -5.39 8.76
CA THR A 27 11.62 -6.79 9.22
C THR A 27 10.24 -7.43 9.02
N GLU A 28 10.14 -8.76 9.10
CA GLU A 28 8.84 -9.46 9.06
C GLU A 28 7.85 -8.92 10.11
N ASP A 29 8.33 -8.58 11.30
CA ASP A 29 7.53 -7.97 12.36
C ASP A 29 7.08 -6.54 12.03
N SER A 30 7.95 -5.73 11.40
CA SER A 30 7.57 -4.39 10.95
C SER A 30 6.51 -4.44 9.84
N VAL A 31 6.59 -5.44 8.95
CA VAL A 31 5.62 -5.67 7.88
C VAL A 31 4.27 -6.06 8.46
N LYS A 32 4.24 -7.01 9.41
CA LYS A 32 3.01 -7.38 10.14
C LYS A 32 2.40 -6.18 10.85
N THR A 33 3.22 -5.37 11.51
CA THR A 33 2.76 -4.17 12.22
C THR A 33 2.10 -3.17 11.27
N VAL A 34 2.69 -2.91 10.09
CA VAL A 34 2.10 -2.01 9.08
C VAL A 34 0.78 -2.58 8.54
N VAL A 35 0.72 -3.87 8.23
CA VAL A 35 -0.52 -4.53 7.76
C VAL A 35 -1.62 -4.43 8.82
N THR A 36 -1.32 -4.76 10.07
CA THR A 36 -2.27 -4.65 11.19
C THR A 36 -2.73 -3.22 11.38
N TYR A 37 -1.81 -2.25 11.44
CA TYR A 37 -2.14 -0.84 11.60
C TYR A 37 -3.08 -0.35 10.49
N MET A 38 -2.82 -0.71 9.23
CA MET A 38 -3.65 -0.33 8.08
C MET A 38 -5.09 -0.85 8.22
N LEU A 39 -5.25 -2.09 8.68
CA LEU A 39 -6.55 -2.75 8.83
C LEU A 39 -7.33 -2.24 10.05
N GLU A 40 -6.63 -1.92 11.15
CA GLU A 40 -7.24 -1.36 12.36
C GLU A 40 -7.67 0.11 12.18
N HIS A 41 -7.05 0.84 11.25
CA HIS A 41 -7.31 2.25 11.00
C HIS A 41 -7.80 2.50 9.55
N PRO A 42 -8.97 1.95 9.14
CA PRO A 42 -9.43 1.94 7.75
C PRO A 42 -9.66 3.33 7.14
N SER A 43 -10.00 4.31 7.96
CA SER A 43 -10.40 5.66 7.53
C SER A 43 -9.29 6.71 7.68
N GLN A 44 -8.11 6.34 8.18
CA GLN A 44 -7.05 7.30 8.48
C GLN A 44 -6.22 7.63 7.24
N SER A 45 -6.09 8.92 6.92
CA SER A 45 -5.13 9.41 5.91
C SER A 45 -3.70 9.06 6.33
N ILE A 46 -2.88 8.64 5.39
CA ILE A 46 -1.48 8.28 5.67
C ILE A 46 -0.70 9.59 5.78
N SER A 47 -0.20 9.91 6.99
CA SER A 47 0.62 11.12 7.17
C SER A 47 1.87 11.05 6.29
N SER A 48 2.40 12.19 5.86
CA SER A 48 3.55 12.26 4.95
C SER A 48 4.76 11.45 5.44
N THR A 49 5.01 11.45 6.76
CA THR A 49 6.07 10.66 7.40
C THR A 49 5.83 9.15 7.31
N HIS A 50 4.57 8.71 7.29
CA HIS A 50 4.20 7.30 7.25
C HIS A 50 4.19 6.73 5.83
N ILE A 51 4.00 7.57 4.80
CA ILE A 51 3.93 7.13 3.39
C ILE A 51 5.19 6.35 2.99
N VAL A 52 6.37 6.90 3.26
CA VAL A 52 7.65 6.29 2.86
C VAL A 52 7.89 4.97 3.59
N ALA A 53 7.54 4.90 4.87
CA ALA A 53 7.68 3.67 5.65
C ALA A 53 6.73 2.57 5.17
N THR A 54 5.46 2.91 4.94
CA THR A 54 4.48 1.99 4.33
C THR A 54 4.95 1.52 2.95
N ALA A 55 5.48 2.42 2.12
CA ALA A 55 6.02 2.07 0.81
C ALA A 55 7.19 1.07 0.92
N LYS A 56 8.11 1.29 1.86
CA LYS A 56 9.22 0.36 2.14
C LYS A 56 8.73 -1.02 2.60
N ALA A 57 7.72 -1.08 3.47
CA ALA A 57 7.12 -2.33 3.91
C ALA A 57 6.45 -3.08 2.73
N PHE A 58 5.68 -2.38 1.90
CA PHE A 58 5.05 -2.96 0.72
C PHE A 58 6.06 -3.39 -0.36
N LYS A 59 7.18 -2.68 -0.48
CA LYS A 59 8.31 -3.13 -1.31
C LYS A 59 8.84 -4.48 -0.83
N GLN A 60 9.05 -4.64 0.47
CA GLN A 60 9.54 -5.92 1.02
C GLN A 60 8.51 -7.04 0.84
N LEU A 61 7.23 -6.78 1.10
CA LEU A 61 6.15 -7.72 0.83
C LEU A 61 6.13 -8.15 -0.64
N ALA A 62 6.27 -7.20 -1.56
CA ALA A 62 6.38 -7.51 -2.98
C ALA A 62 7.61 -8.36 -3.28
N ASP A 63 8.78 -8.03 -2.72
CA ASP A 63 10.01 -8.79 -2.92
C ASP A 63 9.89 -10.22 -2.34
N MET A 64 9.21 -10.39 -1.20
CA MET A 64 8.89 -11.69 -0.57
C MET A 64 7.91 -12.54 -1.40
N CYS A 65 6.87 -11.93 -1.97
CA CYS A 65 5.87 -12.63 -2.79
C CYS A 65 6.42 -13.22 -4.11
N ARG A 66 7.69 -12.93 -4.45
CA ARG A 66 8.39 -13.60 -5.55
C ARG A 66 8.62 -15.09 -5.27
N ASP A 67 8.74 -15.45 -4.00
CA ASP A 67 8.83 -16.84 -3.55
C ASP A 67 7.41 -17.47 -3.53
N PRO A 68 7.15 -18.55 -4.30
CA PRO A 68 5.85 -19.21 -4.35
C PRO A 68 5.33 -19.74 -3.01
N ASP A 69 6.20 -20.24 -2.14
CA ASP A 69 5.82 -20.79 -0.84
C ASP A 69 5.45 -19.67 0.13
N VAL A 70 6.16 -18.55 0.07
CA VAL A 70 5.80 -17.33 0.82
C VAL A 70 4.47 -16.77 0.31
N ARG A 71 4.30 -16.67 -1.02
CA ARG A 71 3.09 -16.15 -1.63
C ARG A 71 1.85 -16.96 -1.25
N THR A 72 1.93 -18.27 -1.31
CA THR A 72 0.83 -19.17 -0.91
C THR A 72 0.45 -18.96 0.55
N ARG A 73 1.44 -18.87 1.46
CA ARG A 73 1.18 -18.59 2.88
C ARG A 73 0.55 -17.21 3.13
N LEU A 74 0.94 -16.21 2.36
CA LEU A 74 0.40 -14.84 2.48
C LEU A 74 -0.99 -14.70 1.85
N ALA A 75 -1.33 -15.55 0.87
CA ALA A 75 -2.65 -15.55 0.22
C ALA A 75 -3.78 -15.93 1.16
N ASP A 76 -3.51 -16.73 2.20
CA ASP A 76 -4.47 -17.05 3.26
C ASP A 76 -4.51 -15.97 4.38
N GLY A 77 -3.64 -14.97 4.30
CA GLY A 77 -3.48 -13.92 5.29
C GLY A 77 -4.27 -12.65 4.97
N ALA A 78 -3.91 -11.55 5.64
CA ALA A 78 -4.58 -10.25 5.48
C ALA A 78 -3.97 -9.34 4.40
N LEU A 79 -3.03 -9.88 3.59
CA LEU A 79 -2.26 -9.07 2.65
C LEU A 79 -3.12 -8.49 1.53
N ALA A 80 -4.04 -9.27 0.96
CA ALA A 80 -4.93 -8.81 -0.10
C ALA A 80 -5.86 -7.69 0.40
N ALA A 81 -6.42 -7.85 1.59
CA ALA A 81 -7.25 -6.83 2.24
C ALA A 81 -6.46 -5.52 2.47
N ALA A 82 -5.28 -5.61 3.07
CA ALA A 82 -4.44 -4.44 3.32
C ALA A 82 -3.98 -3.76 2.03
N SER A 83 -3.63 -4.54 1.00
CA SER A 83 -3.24 -4.02 -0.32
C SER A 83 -4.40 -3.29 -1.00
N SER A 84 -5.61 -3.85 -0.93
CA SER A 84 -6.82 -3.26 -1.53
C SER A 84 -7.18 -1.93 -0.87
N LEU A 85 -7.20 -1.91 0.46
CA LEU A 85 -7.48 -0.72 1.25
C LEU A 85 -6.44 0.39 1.03
N LEU A 86 -5.15 0.01 1.00
CA LEU A 86 -4.07 0.95 0.76
C LEU A 86 -4.11 1.52 -0.65
N LEU A 87 -4.39 0.68 -1.66
CA LEU A 87 -4.52 1.14 -3.04
C LEU A 87 -5.66 2.15 -3.16
N GLU A 88 -6.82 1.87 -2.56
CA GLU A 88 -7.95 2.80 -2.57
C GLU A 88 -7.60 4.17 -1.98
N ARG A 89 -6.88 4.21 -0.85
CA ARG A 89 -6.41 5.48 -0.27
C ARG A 89 -5.46 6.22 -1.19
N VAL A 90 -4.46 5.53 -1.74
CA VAL A 90 -3.47 6.16 -2.61
C VAL A 90 -4.11 6.71 -3.88
N VAL A 91 -5.10 6.00 -4.43
CA VAL A 91 -5.87 6.47 -5.60
C VAL A 91 -6.68 7.73 -5.27
N ALA A 92 -7.28 7.81 -4.08
CA ALA A 92 -8.01 9.01 -3.66
C ALA A 92 -7.09 10.24 -3.52
N GLU A 93 -5.87 10.06 -3.00
CA GLU A 93 -4.88 11.13 -2.83
C GLU A 93 -4.24 11.56 -4.17
N LEU A 94 -4.10 10.65 -5.13
CA LEU A 94 -3.57 10.94 -6.48
C LEU A 94 -4.66 11.27 -7.52
N GLY A 95 -5.89 11.53 -7.06
CA GLY A 95 -7.01 11.84 -7.94
C GLY A 95 -6.84 13.15 -8.73
N PRO A 96 -7.79 13.47 -9.63
CA PRO A 96 -7.71 14.67 -10.47
C PRO A 96 -7.51 15.95 -9.65
N GLY A 97 -6.50 16.75 -10.02
CA GLY A 97 -6.23 18.05 -9.40
C GLY A 97 -5.32 18.03 -8.16
N THR A 98 -4.72 16.88 -7.80
CA THR A 98 -3.84 16.76 -6.62
C THR A 98 -2.33 16.82 -6.94
N GLU A 99 -1.97 17.09 -8.20
CA GLU A 99 -0.58 17.11 -8.73
C GLU A 99 0.34 18.11 -8.00
N GLN A 100 -0.23 19.11 -7.32
CA GLN A 100 0.50 20.14 -6.58
C GLN A 100 0.43 19.95 -5.05
N SER A 101 -0.11 18.82 -4.58
CA SER A 101 -0.20 18.55 -3.15
C SER A 101 1.17 18.23 -2.53
N ASN A 102 1.36 18.64 -1.27
CA ASN A 102 2.54 18.26 -0.51
C ASN A 102 2.56 16.73 -0.33
N GLY A 103 3.62 16.07 -0.74
CA GLY A 103 3.75 14.61 -0.62
C GLY A 103 3.33 13.82 -1.86
N HIS A 104 3.05 14.48 -2.99
CA HIS A 104 2.61 13.80 -4.22
C HIS A 104 3.61 12.74 -4.70
N ALA A 105 4.92 13.05 -4.71
CA ALA A 105 5.96 12.12 -5.14
C ALA A 105 6.03 10.88 -4.22
N GLU A 106 5.82 11.06 -2.91
CA GLU A 106 5.76 9.99 -1.94
C GLU A 106 4.54 9.09 -2.17
N HIS A 107 3.38 9.66 -2.51
CA HIS A 107 2.19 8.90 -2.89
C HIS A 107 2.39 8.11 -4.19
N VAL A 108 3.04 8.69 -5.21
CA VAL A 108 3.41 7.97 -6.43
C VAL A 108 4.39 6.83 -6.09
N PHE A 109 5.38 7.07 -5.24
CA PHE A 109 6.29 6.02 -4.79
C PHE A 109 5.56 4.88 -4.08
N LEU A 110 4.62 5.20 -3.18
CA LEU A 110 3.77 4.24 -2.50
C LEU A 110 2.90 3.46 -3.49
N LEU A 111 2.26 4.13 -4.44
CA LEU A 111 1.45 3.51 -5.50
C LEU A 111 2.24 2.41 -6.21
N VAL A 112 3.47 2.70 -6.63
CA VAL A 112 4.33 1.70 -7.28
C VAL A 112 4.54 0.46 -6.41
N GLN A 113 4.81 0.64 -5.12
CA GLN A 113 5.08 -0.52 -4.25
C GLN A 113 3.83 -1.35 -3.97
N VAL A 114 2.67 -0.71 -3.85
CA VAL A 114 1.38 -1.40 -3.69
C VAL A 114 1.04 -2.19 -4.95
N LEU A 115 1.19 -1.58 -6.13
CA LEU A 115 0.97 -2.25 -7.41
C LEU A 115 1.92 -3.45 -7.60
N ARG A 116 3.22 -3.28 -7.27
CA ARG A 116 4.18 -4.40 -7.28
C ARG A 116 3.78 -5.52 -6.32
N CYS A 117 3.28 -5.18 -5.14
CA CYS A 117 2.82 -6.17 -4.17
C CYS A 117 1.59 -6.92 -4.66
N ILE A 118 0.60 -6.23 -5.23
CA ILE A 118 -0.59 -6.84 -5.86
C ILE A 118 -0.19 -7.74 -7.03
N CYS A 119 0.69 -7.26 -7.90
CA CYS A 119 1.23 -8.03 -9.02
C CYS A 119 1.86 -9.35 -8.54
N ASN A 120 2.75 -9.28 -7.55
CA ASN A 120 3.46 -10.48 -7.12
C ASN A 120 2.57 -11.41 -6.29
N GLN A 121 1.70 -10.91 -5.41
CA GLN A 121 0.85 -11.76 -4.57
C GLN A 121 -0.23 -12.50 -5.38
N SER A 122 -0.66 -11.95 -6.50
CA SER A 122 -1.67 -12.55 -7.39
C SER A 122 -1.09 -13.47 -8.47
N ALA A 123 0.24 -13.54 -8.60
CA ALA A 123 0.90 -14.38 -9.59
C ALA A 123 0.63 -15.87 -9.31
N ASP A 124 -0.08 -16.56 -10.20
CA ASP A 124 -0.41 -17.98 -10.09
C ASP A 124 -1.06 -18.36 -8.74
N THR A 125 -1.92 -17.49 -8.19
CA THR A 125 -2.54 -17.72 -6.87
C THR A 125 -4.00 -17.26 -6.85
N ASP A 126 -4.92 -18.18 -7.16
CA ASP A 126 -6.36 -17.91 -7.22
C ASP A 126 -6.96 -17.47 -5.89
N ALA A 127 -6.43 -17.97 -4.77
CA ALA A 127 -6.84 -17.53 -3.43
C ALA A 127 -6.60 -16.02 -3.24
N ALA A 128 -5.41 -15.53 -3.58
CA ALA A 128 -5.08 -14.11 -3.50
C ALA A 128 -5.92 -13.27 -4.46
N ARG A 129 -6.17 -13.75 -5.69
CA ARG A 129 -7.05 -13.07 -6.66
C ARG A 129 -8.48 -12.97 -6.14
N THR A 130 -9.01 -14.04 -5.56
CA THR A 130 -10.35 -14.07 -4.96
C THR A 130 -10.45 -13.08 -3.80
N GLN A 131 -9.48 -13.06 -2.89
CA GLN A 131 -9.48 -12.07 -1.80
C GLN A 131 -9.37 -10.64 -2.30
N LEU A 132 -8.52 -10.37 -3.31
CA LEU A 132 -8.44 -9.03 -3.92
C LEU A 132 -9.79 -8.61 -4.50
N LEU A 133 -10.55 -9.53 -5.11
CA LEU A 133 -11.89 -9.24 -5.59
C LEU A 133 -12.86 -8.94 -4.43
N GLU A 134 -12.89 -9.79 -3.40
CA GLU A 134 -13.78 -9.66 -2.24
C GLU A 134 -13.55 -8.36 -1.45
N HIS A 135 -12.30 -7.89 -1.40
CA HIS A 135 -11.92 -6.66 -0.72
C HIS A 135 -11.92 -5.42 -1.63
N GLY A 136 -12.50 -5.51 -2.84
CA GLY A 136 -12.61 -4.37 -3.76
C GLY A 136 -11.30 -3.92 -4.40
N GLY A 137 -10.22 -4.71 -4.27
CA GLY A 137 -8.92 -4.45 -4.84
C GLY A 137 -8.92 -4.38 -6.36
N THR A 138 -9.77 -5.17 -7.04
CA THR A 138 -9.94 -5.09 -8.51
C THR A 138 -10.52 -3.75 -8.95
N ALA A 139 -11.55 -3.26 -8.26
CA ALA A 139 -12.14 -1.94 -8.55
C ALA A 139 -11.16 -0.80 -8.22
N ALA A 140 -10.40 -0.90 -7.13
CA ALA A 140 -9.35 0.05 -6.81
C ALA A 140 -8.22 0.04 -7.85
N LEU A 141 -7.86 -1.13 -8.37
CA LEU A 141 -6.87 -1.29 -9.43
C LEU A 141 -7.32 -0.65 -10.74
N ALA A 142 -8.58 -0.83 -11.15
CA ALA A 142 -9.13 -0.16 -12.33
C ALA A 142 -9.06 1.38 -12.21
N ARG A 143 -9.43 1.92 -11.04
CA ARG A 143 -9.33 3.37 -10.78
C ARG A 143 -7.88 3.86 -10.79
N ALA A 144 -6.93 3.06 -10.30
CA ALA A 144 -5.51 3.41 -10.34
C ALA A 144 -5.00 3.61 -11.78
N LEU A 145 -5.52 2.85 -12.75
CA LEU A 145 -5.18 3.02 -14.17
C LEU A 145 -5.65 4.36 -14.76
N SER A 146 -6.57 5.06 -14.09
CA SER A 146 -7.06 6.37 -14.51
C SER A 146 -6.22 7.53 -13.97
N ILE A 147 -5.21 7.27 -13.14
CA ILE A 147 -4.30 8.29 -12.63
C ILE A 147 -3.32 8.66 -13.74
N ASP A 148 -3.29 9.94 -14.13
CA ASP A 148 -2.41 10.47 -15.19
C ASP A 148 -0.93 10.11 -14.94
N ASP A 149 -0.51 10.12 -13.67
CA ASP A 149 0.84 9.76 -13.28
C ASP A 149 1.25 8.34 -13.66
N VAL A 150 0.31 7.38 -13.70
CA VAL A 150 0.64 6.00 -14.10
C VAL A 150 1.23 5.98 -15.52
N TRP A 151 0.78 6.88 -16.39
CA TRP A 151 1.18 6.92 -17.79
C TRP A 151 2.17 8.03 -18.12
N ARG A 152 2.28 9.06 -17.26
CA ARG A 152 3.17 10.22 -17.47
C ARG A 152 4.43 10.22 -16.60
N GLN A 153 4.43 9.55 -15.45
CA GLN A 153 5.60 9.42 -14.58
C GLN A 153 6.55 8.30 -15.07
N PRO A 154 7.71 8.07 -14.42
CA PRO A 154 8.69 7.12 -14.90
C PRO A 154 8.11 5.73 -15.19
N VAL A 155 8.65 5.07 -16.22
CA VAL A 155 8.32 3.72 -16.71
C VAL A 155 7.96 2.69 -15.62
N PRO A 156 8.59 2.66 -14.43
CA PRO A 156 8.22 1.74 -13.36
C PRO A 156 6.75 1.77 -12.89
N VAL A 157 6.06 2.93 -12.96
CA VAL A 157 4.66 3.03 -12.51
C VAL A 157 3.74 2.27 -13.47
N ALA A 158 3.83 2.58 -14.77
CA ALA A 158 3.09 1.88 -15.83
C ALA A 158 3.37 0.37 -15.83
N GLN A 159 4.64 -0.03 -15.64
CA GLN A 159 5.02 -1.44 -15.58
C GLN A 159 4.39 -2.17 -14.38
N ALA A 160 4.39 -1.53 -13.21
CA ALA A 160 3.78 -2.11 -12.02
C ALA A 160 2.26 -2.23 -12.16
N ALA A 161 1.61 -1.19 -12.73
CA ALA A 161 0.17 -1.18 -12.99
C ALA A 161 -0.22 -2.29 -13.98
N PHE A 162 0.46 -2.38 -15.12
CA PHE A 162 0.20 -3.41 -16.13
C PHE A 162 0.43 -4.82 -15.58
N GLY A 163 1.52 -5.04 -14.85
CA GLY A 163 1.80 -6.34 -14.22
C GLY A 163 0.73 -6.75 -13.21
N ALA A 164 0.24 -5.79 -12.40
CA ALA A 164 -0.84 -6.04 -11.46
C ALA A 164 -2.13 -6.44 -12.16
N VAL A 165 -2.55 -5.69 -13.19
CA VAL A 165 -3.75 -6.00 -13.99
C VAL A 165 -3.63 -7.37 -14.64
N LEU A 166 -2.48 -7.67 -15.26
CA LEU A 166 -2.25 -8.95 -15.89
C LEU A 166 -2.37 -10.10 -14.88
N ASN A 167 -1.63 -10.07 -13.77
CA ASN A 167 -1.62 -11.19 -12.82
C ASN A 167 -2.93 -11.38 -12.07
N VAL A 168 -3.68 -10.29 -11.81
CA VAL A 168 -5.00 -10.35 -11.19
C VAL A 168 -6.06 -10.94 -12.14
N SER A 169 -5.96 -10.65 -13.43
CA SER A 169 -6.92 -11.13 -14.44
C SER A 169 -6.57 -12.49 -15.06
N LEU A 170 -5.28 -12.85 -15.11
CA LEU A 170 -4.78 -14.02 -15.84
C LEU A 170 -5.50 -15.30 -15.41
N ASP A 171 -6.24 -15.89 -16.35
CA ASP A 171 -7.07 -17.09 -16.17
C ASP A 171 -8.09 -17.01 -15.03
N HIS A 172 -8.39 -15.82 -14.51
CA HIS A 172 -9.32 -15.60 -13.41
C HIS A 172 -10.53 -14.79 -13.87
N LYS A 173 -11.56 -15.51 -14.32
CA LYS A 173 -12.75 -14.95 -14.99
C LYS A 173 -13.44 -13.84 -14.20
N LEU A 174 -13.62 -14.02 -12.89
CA LEU A 174 -14.33 -13.04 -12.05
C LEU A 174 -13.55 -11.73 -11.91
N CYS A 175 -12.22 -11.82 -11.76
CA CYS A 175 -11.37 -10.63 -11.69
C CYS A 175 -11.28 -9.92 -13.04
N THR A 176 -11.19 -10.69 -14.14
CA THR A 176 -11.23 -10.13 -15.49
C THR A 176 -12.52 -9.36 -15.73
N GLN A 177 -13.67 -9.95 -15.38
CA GLN A 177 -14.96 -9.30 -15.53
C GLN A 177 -15.04 -8.02 -14.69
N ALA A 178 -14.64 -8.10 -13.41
CA ALA A 178 -14.64 -6.93 -12.52
C ALA A 178 -13.74 -5.78 -13.00
N LEU A 179 -12.61 -6.08 -13.66
CA LEU A 179 -11.74 -5.07 -14.26
C LEU A 179 -12.32 -4.45 -15.53
N VAL A 180 -13.12 -5.19 -16.30
CA VAL A 180 -13.79 -4.69 -17.51
C VAL A 180 -15.02 -3.84 -17.17
N ASP A 181 -15.72 -4.17 -16.09
CA ASP A 181 -16.95 -3.49 -15.67
C ASP A 181 -16.69 -2.18 -14.90
N ALA A 182 -15.46 -1.96 -14.42
CA ALA A 182 -15.05 -0.80 -13.62
C ALA A 182 -14.61 0.38 -14.48
#